data_AF-A0A645G4R6-F1
#
_entry.id   AF-A0A645G4R6-F1
#
_cell.length_a   1.000
_cell.length_b   1.000
_cell.length_c   1.000
_cell.angle_alpha   90.00
_cell.angle_beta   90.00
_cell.angle_gamma   90.00
#
_symmetry.space_group_name_H-M   'P 1'
#
loop_
_entity.id
_entity.type
_entity.pdbx_description
1 polymer ?
#
loop_
_entity_poly.entity_id
_entity_poly.type
_entity_poly.pdbx_seq_one_letter_code
_entity_poly.pdbx_strand_id
1 'polypeptide(L)'
;MQSGAATAEDVDNVMKYGLGLRYAALGPFGTADFGGLDTFEHISSYLFADLCDQKEGSQVLQDMVANGRLGVKSGAGFYDYSGDKAETATKQRDEMFIKLAKVLYFDK
;
A
#
# COMPACT_ATOMS: atom_id res chain seq x y z
N MET A 1 15.77 13.49 -8.50
CA MET A 1 17.06 14.21 -8.66
C MET A 1 17.35 14.65 -10.09
N GLN A 2 17.47 13.76 -11.09
CA GLN A 2 17.76 14.16 -12.49
C GLN A 2 16.71 15.11 -13.10
N SER A 3 15.43 14.94 -12.75
CA SER A 3 14.35 15.84 -13.19
C SER A 3 14.22 17.13 -12.38
N GLY A 4 15.01 17.32 -11.31
CA GLY A 4 14.87 18.46 -10.37
C GLY A 4 13.63 18.41 -9.46
N ALA A 5 12.76 17.41 -9.59
CA ALA A 5 11.48 17.34 -8.87
C ALA A 5 11.59 17.07 -7.35
N ALA A 6 12.71 16.50 -6.89
CA ALA A 6 12.95 16.16 -5.49
C ALA A 6 14.45 16.01 -5.22
N THR A 7 14.89 16.40 -4.03
CA THR A 7 16.23 16.14 -3.50
C THR A 7 16.36 14.69 -3.00
N ALA A 8 17.59 14.24 -2.72
CA ALA A 8 17.80 12.93 -2.09
C ALA A 8 17.10 12.84 -0.72
N GLU A 9 17.14 13.92 0.06
CA GLU A 9 16.52 13.99 1.38
C GLU A 9 14.99 13.92 1.30
N ASP A 10 14.37 14.57 0.31
CA ASP A 10 12.93 14.47 0.09
C ASP A 10 12.49 13.03 -0.20
N VAL A 11 13.24 12.33 -1.06
CA VAL A 11 12.98 10.92 -1.39
C VAL A 11 13.11 10.05 -0.15
N ASP A 12 14.20 10.22 0.61
CA ASP A 12 14.43 9.51 1.86
C ASP A 12 13.31 9.76 2.88
N ASN A 13 12.81 11.00 2.98
CA ASN A 13 11.74 11.36 3.91
C ASN A 13 10.41 10.70 3.52
N VAL A 14 10.04 10.70 2.23
CA VAL A 14 8.84 9.98 1.76
C VAL A 14 8.95 8.48 2.05
N MET A 15 10.13 7.91 1.85
CA MET A 15 10.36 6.49 2.14
C MET A 15 10.32 6.20 3.65
N LYS A 16 10.95 7.02 4.50
CA LYS A 16 11.00 6.78 5.96
C LYS A 16 9.62 7.00 6.59
N TYR A 17 9.00 8.15 6.33
CA TYR A 17 7.80 8.60 7.05
C TYR A 17 6.48 8.21 6.35
N GLY A 18 6.54 7.79 5.09
CA GLY A 18 5.39 7.34 4.31
C GLY A 18 5.41 5.83 4.09
N LEU A 19 6.07 5.40 3.01
CA LEU A 19 5.99 4.02 2.51
C LEU A 19 6.62 3.00 3.45
N GLY A 20 7.80 3.31 3.98
CA GLY A 20 8.59 2.42 4.85
C GLY A 20 7.86 2.11 6.15
N LEU A 21 7.25 3.11 6.80
CA LEU A 21 6.44 2.89 8.00
C LEU A 21 5.26 1.95 7.72
N ARG A 22 4.55 2.16 6.60
CA ARG A 22 3.41 1.34 6.21
C ARG A 22 3.83 -0.10 5.91
N TYR A 23 4.93 -0.27 5.18
CA TYR A 23 5.44 -1.58 4.80
C TYR A 23 6.04 -2.35 5.98
N ALA A 24 6.69 -1.66 6.92
CA ALA A 24 7.17 -2.29 8.15
C ALA A 24 6.01 -2.87 8.99
N ALA A 25 4.84 -2.22 8.98
CA ALA A 25 3.68 -2.67 9.75
C ALA A 25 2.87 -3.77 9.04
N LEU A 26 2.66 -3.65 7.73
CA LEU A 26 1.68 -4.46 6.98
C LEU A 26 2.26 -5.24 5.80
N GLY A 27 3.49 -4.92 5.39
CA GLY A 27 4.01 -5.32 4.09
C GLY A 27 3.30 -4.63 2.90
N PRO A 28 3.80 -4.84 1.68
CA PRO A 28 3.26 -4.19 0.48
C PRO A 28 1.85 -4.66 0.13
N PHE A 29 1.57 -5.96 0.19
CA PHE A 29 0.23 -6.50 -0.16
C PHE A 29 -0.84 -6.13 0.85
N GLY A 30 -0.52 -6.16 2.16
CA GLY A 30 -1.45 -5.69 3.19
C GLY A 30 -1.74 -4.20 3.03
N THR A 31 -0.71 -3.40 2.75
CA THR A 31 -0.88 -1.96 2.45
C THR A 31 -1.75 -1.75 1.21
N ALA A 32 -1.58 -2.57 0.17
CA ALA A 32 -2.39 -2.50 -1.05
C ALA A 32 -3.86 -2.84 -0.77
N ASP A 33 -4.14 -3.89 0.00
CA ASP A 33 -5.49 -4.27 0.40
C ASP A 33 -6.19 -3.16 1.22
N PHE A 34 -5.44 -2.42 2.04
CA PHE A 34 -5.97 -1.24 2.74
C PHE A 34 -6.18 -0.03 1.83
N GLY A 35 -5.38 0.12 0.77
CA GLY A 35 -5.52 1.22 -0.20
C GLY A 35 -6.58 0.97 -1.28
N GLY A 36 -6.98 -0.28 -1.47
CA GLY A 36 -8.00 -0.70 -2.44
C GLY A 36 -7.39 -1.15 -3.76
N LEU A 37 -7.55 -2.43 -4.11
CA LEU A 37 -6.88 -3.02 -5.28
C LEU A 37 -7.34 -2.44 -6.63
N ASP A 38 -8.57 -1.94 -6.69
CA ASP A 38 -9.09 -1.17 -7.84
C ASP A 38 -8.34 0.14 -8.06
N THR A 39 -7.96 0.84 -6.98
CA THR A 39 -7.13 2.04 -7.07
C THR A 39 -5.75 1.70 -7.63
N PHE A 40 -5.15 0.61 -7.16
CA PHE A 40 -3.83 0.17 -7.64
C PHE A 40 -3.88 -0.26 -9.10
N GLU A 41 -4.92 -1.00 -9.51
CA GLU A 41 -5.12 -1.42 -10.90
C GLU A 41 -5.28 -0.19 -11.80
N HIS A 42 -6.16 0.74 -11.42
CA HIS A 42 -6.41 1.95 -12.19
C HIS A 42 -5.14 2.80 -12.36
N ILE A 43 -4.36 3.00 -11.28
CA ILE A 43 -3.09 3.73 -11.37
C ILE A 43 -2.10 3.01 -12.27
N SER A 44 -1.97 1.69 -12.15
CA SER A 44 -1.05 0.90 -12.96
C SER A 44 -1.36 0.97 -14.46
N SER A 45 -2.65 1.08 -14.82
CA SER A 45 -3.11 1.08 -16.22
C SER A 45 -2.57 2.24 -17.06
N TYR A 46 -2.26 3.39 -16.44
CA TYR A 46 -1.68 4.53 -17.14
C TYR A 46 -0.21 4.76 -16.75
N LEU A 47 0.15 4.56 -15.48
CA LEU A 47 1.46 4.96 -14.98
C LEU A 47 2.58 4.05 -15.50
N PHE A 48 2.32 2.76 -15.73
CA PHE A 48 3.35 1.85 -16.20
C PHE A 48 3.82 2.18 -17.62
N ALA A 49 2.95 2.69 -18.48
CA ALA A 49 3.32 3.14 -19.82
C ALA A 49 4.39 4.24 -19.81
N ASP A 50 4.45 5.04 -18.73
CA ASP A 50 5.41 6.13 -18.54
C ASP A 50 6.63 5.73 -17.69
N LEU A 51 6.50 4.70 -16.83
CA LEU A 51 7.55 4.31 -15.87
C LEU A 51 8.40 3.11 -16.30
N CYS A 52 7.87 2.19 -17.12
CA CYS A 52 8.62 1.00 -17.55
C CYS A 52 8.14 0.45 -18.89
N ASP A 53 8.90 -0.51 -19.43
CA ASP A 53 8.55 -1.17 -20.71
C ASP A 53 7.36 -2.12 -20.59
N GLN A 54 6.95 -2.47 -19.36
CA GLN A 54 5.79 -3.32 -19.13
C GLN A 54 4.52 -2.48 -19.20
N LYS A 55 3.89 -2.45 -20.37
CA LYS A 55 2.74 -1.56 -20.63
C LYS A 55 1.42 -2.04 -20.04
N GLU A 56 1.36 -3.30 -19.63
CA GLU A 56 0.16 -3.91 -19.05
C GLU A 56 0.37 -4.15 -17.54
N GLY A 57 -0.69 -3.92 -16.76
CA GLY A 57 -0.72 -4.17 -15.33
C GLY A 57 -0.56 -5.65 -14.98
N SER A 58 -0.53 -5.97 -13.69
CA SER A 58 -0.46 -7.36 -13.25
C SER A 58 -1.78 -8.09 -13.54
N GLN A 59 -1.74 -9.19 -14.32
CA GLN A 59 -2.92 -10.02 -14.58
C GLN A 59 -3.58 -10.50 -13.27
N VAL A 60 -2.77 -10.83 -12.26
CA VAL A 60 -3.27 -11.24 -10.94
C VAL A 60 -4.11 -10.14 -10.30
N LEU A 61 -3.66 -8.88 -10.41
CA LEU A 61 -4.38 -7.74 -9.86
C LEU A 61 -5.69 -7.48 -10.62
N GLN A 62 -5.66 -7.56 -11.95
CA GLN A 62 -6.85 -7.43 -12.80
C GLN A 62 -7.90 -8.50 -12.47
N ASP A 63 -7.48 -9.75 -12.33
CA ASP A 63 -8.36 -10.86 -11.98
C ASP A 63 -8.98 -10.66 -10.60
N MET A 64 -8.21 -10.19 -9.62
CA MET A 64 -8.73 -9.91 -8.27
C MET A 64 -9.78 -8.80 -8.30
N VAL A 65 -9.52 -7.70 -9.00
CA VAL A 65 -10.47 -6.59 -9.14
C VAL A 65 -11.73 -7.02 -9.89
N ALA A 66 -11.59 -7.77 -10.99
CA ALA A 66 -12.72 -8.31 -11.75
C ALA A 66 -13.62 -9.24 -10.91
N ASN A 67 -13.04 -9.95 -9.94
CA ASN A 67 -13.77 -10.80 -8.99
C ASN A 67 -14.26 -10.04 -7.73
N GLY A 68 -14.18 -8.71 -7.71
CA GLY A 68 -14.63 -7.89 -6.57
C GLY A 68 -13.77 -8.02 -5.31
N ARG A 69 -12.56 -8.57 -5.42
CA ARG A 69 -11.58 -8.64 -4.32
C ARG A 69 -10.80 -7.34 -4.25
N LEU A 70 -11.41 -6.32 -3.68
CA LEU A 70 -10.89 -4.95 -3.63
C LEU A 70 -10.08 -4.65 -2.36
N GLY A 71 -9.80 -5.65 -1.52
CA GLY A 71 -9.09 -5.50 -0.25
C GLY A 71 -10.03 -5.43 0.95
N VAL A 72 -9.66 -4.64 1.95
CA VAL A 72 -10.38 -4.57 3.24
C VAL A 72 -11.83 -4.12 3.05
N LYS A 73 -12.08 -3.18 2.13
CA LYS A 73 -13.42 -2.62 1.88
C LYS A 73 -14.43 -3.63 1.32
N SER A 74 -13.98 -4.70 0.69
CA SER A 74 -14.82 -5.75 0.12
C SER A 74 -14.75 -7.06 0.91
N GLY A 75 -14.04 -7.08 2.04
CA GLY A 75 -13.85 -8.29 2.84
C GLY A 75 -12.85 -9.29 2.27
N ALA A 76 -12.17 -8.99 1.15
CA ALA A 76 -11.15 -9.85 0.57
C ALA A 76 -10.26 -9.09 -0.42
N GLY A 77 -8.95 -9.34 -0.35
CA GLY A 77 -7.93 -8.88 -1.29
C GLY A 77 -6.88 -9.97 -1.44
N PHE A 78 -5.61 -9.63 -1.27
CA PHE A 78 -4.55 -10.65 -1.10
C PHE A 78 -4.79 -11.50 0.15
N TYR A 79 -5.39 -10.91 1.17
CA TYR A 79 -5.81 -11.60 2.39
C TYR A 79 -7.33 -11.70 2.53
N ASP A 80 -7.80 -12.56 3.43
CA ASP A 80 -9.21 -12.71 3.78
C ASP A 80 -9.57 -11.74 4.92
N TYR A 81 -10.56 -10.88 4.68
CA TYR A 81 -11.09 -9.90 5.62
C TYR A 81 -12.57 -10.13 5.93
N SER A 82 -13.10 -11.32 5.64
CA SER A 82 -14.50 -11.66 5.89
C SER A 82 -14.85 -11.67 7.39
N GLY A 83 -16.13 -11.44 7.70
CA GLY A 83 -16.63 -11.38 9.07
C GLY A 83 -16.02 -10.20 9.85
N ASP A 84 -15.44 -10.49 11.01
CA ASP A 84 -14.80 -9.52 11.91
C ASP A 84 -13.32 -9.25 11.59
N LYS A 85 -12.76 -9.94 10.59
CA LYS A 85 -11.33 -9.85 10.24
C LYS A 85 -10.95 -8.48 9.70
N ALA A 86 -11.83 -7.80 8.96
CA ALA A 86 -11.60 -6.43 8.50
C ALA A 86 -11.40 -5.45 9.67
N GLU A 87 -12.25 -5.55 10.69
CA GLU A 87 -12.18 -4.71 11.88
C GLU A 87 -10.92 -5.05 12.70
N THR A 88 -10.64 -6.34 12.88
CA THR A 88 -9.43 -6.83 13.55
C THR A 88 -8.16 -6.33 12.87
N ALA A 89 -8.07 -6.47 11.54
CA ALA A 89 -6.93 -6.01 10.76
C ALA A 89 -6.74 -4.48 10.87
N THR A 90 -7.83 -3.72 10.86
CA THR A 90 -7.81 -2.26 11.03
C THR A 90 -7.23 -1.87 12.39
N LYS A 91 -7.71 -2.50 13.47
CA LYS A 91 -7.19 -2.27 14.83
C LYS A 91 -5.70 -2.63 14.93
N GLN A 92 -5.31 -3.78 14.41
CA GLN A 92 -3.91 -4.24 14.43
C GLN A 92 -2.97 -3.29 13.68
N ARG A 93 -3.39 -2.81 12.50
CA ARG A 93 -2.65 -1.80 11.74
C ARG A 93 -2.43 -0.54 12.56
N ASP A 94 -3.51 0.00 13.14
CA ASP A 94 -3.46 1.27 13.86
C ASP A 94 -2.57 1.16 15.10
N GLU A 95 -2.69 0.06 15.85
CA GLU A 95 -1.77 -0.23 16.96
C GLU A 95 -0.32 -0.31 16.50
N MET A 96 -0.04 -0.97 15.38
CA MET A 96 1.32 -1.12 14.86
C MET A 96 1.89 0.21 14.40
N PHE A 97 1.12 1.04 13.69
CA PHE A 97 1.53 2.39 13.32
C PHE A 97 1.88 3.24 14.54
N ILE A 98 1.05 3.20 15.58
CA ILE A 98 1.31 3.93 16.83
C ILE A 98 2.59 3.42 17.51
N LYS A 99 2.76 2.09 17.63
CA LYS A 99 3.95 1.47 18.24
C LYS A 99 5.22 1.85 17.50
N LEU A 100 5.23 1.71 16.17
CA LEU A 100 6.38 2.04 15.34
C LEU A 100 6.70 3.53 15.37
N ALA A 101 5.68 4.39 15.27
CA ALA A 101 5.89 5.84 15.30
C ALA A 101 6.48 6.29 16.63
N LYS A 102 6.03 5.72 17.76
CA LYS A 102 6.62 6.00 19.08
C LYS A 102 8.11 5.67 19.13
N VAL A 103 8.46 4.44 18.76
CA VAL A 103 9.84 3.94 18.78
C VAL A 103 10.75 4.73 17.83
N LEU A 104 10.28 5.06 16.63
CA LEU A 104 11.12 5.65 15.60
C LEU A 104 11.23 7.18 15.71
N TYR A 105 10.19 7.86 16.20
CA TYR A 105 10.07 9.32 16.04
C TYR A 105 9.72 10.10 17.30
N PHE A 106 9.10 9.49 18.32
CA PHE A 106 8.61 10.23 19.50
C PHE A 106 9.32 9.90 20.82
N ASP A 107 9.95 8.72 20.95
CA ASP A 107 10.67 8.33 22.16
C ASP A 107 12.15 8.82 22.17
N LYS A 108 12.40 10.06 21.73
CA LYS A 108 13.72 10.70 21.80
C LYS A 108 13.82 11.72 22.92
#